data_AF-A0A369JSG1-F1
#
_entry.id   AF-A0A369JSG1-F1
#
_cell.length_a   1.000
_cell.length_b   1.000
_cell.length_c   1.000
_cell.angle_alpha   90.00
_cell.angle_beta   90.00
_cell.angle_gamma   90.00
#
_symmetry.space_group_name_H-M   'P 1'
#
loop_
_entity.id
_entity.type
_entity.pdbx_description
1 polymer ?
#
loop_
_entity_poly.entity_id
_entity_poly.type
_entity_poly.pdbx_seq_one_letter_code
_entity_poly.pdbx_strand_id
1 'polypeptide(L)'
;MSSEPQPQRNVSWPANWRLCSDEDNFQYRGMRRTHPAAAIAEEDQWKIMEALRLSSPNTPSIVGKCLFTPGDEPDAEPMPVIELSVRCSKDIEMAPATHFPVHVYFYDPDCRRPEDADRFWF
;
A
#
# COMPACT_ATOMS: atom_id res chain seq x y z
N MET A 1 -29.55 -13.59 -25.38
CA MET A 1 -29.28 -12.88 -24.11
C MET A 1 -27.84 -12.44 -24.16
N SER A 2 -27.60 -11.18 -24.55
CA SER A 2 -26.25 -10.60 -24.58
C SER A 2 -25.94 -10.12 -23.18
N SER A 3 -25.01 -10.78 -22.49
CA SER A 3 -24.48 -10.29 -21.23
C SER A 3 -23.66 -9.04 -21.51
N GLU A 4 -24.18 -7.87 -21.14
CA GLU A 4 -23.40 -6.64 -21.16
C GLU A 4 -22.16 -6.82 -20.25
N PRO A 5 -20.95 -6.49 -20.72
CA PRO A 5 -19.79 -6.46 -19.85
C PRO A 5 -20.02 -5.37 -18.81
N GLN A 6 -20.06 -5.75 -17.53
CA GLN A 6 -20.15 -4.80 -16.44
C GLN A 6 -18.99 -3.81 -16.53
N PRO A 7 -19.22 -2.49 -16.35
CA PRO A 7 -18.14 -1.51 -16.37
C PRO A 7 -17.16 -1.87 -15.25
N GLN A 8 -15.94 -2.24 -15.63
CA GLN A 8 -14.83 -2.39 -14.69
C GLN A 8 -14.67 -1.05 -13.97
N ARG A 9 -15.06 -0.98 -12.70
CA ARG A 9 -14.73 0.16 -11.85
C ARG A 9 -13.21 0.21 -11.77
N ASN A 10 -12.60 1.18 -12.44
CA ASN A 10 -11.21 1.53 -12.22
C ASN A 10 -11.09 2.04 -10.78
N VAL A 11 -10.72 1.14 -9.87
CA VAL A 11 -10.37 1.50 -8.50
C VAL A 11 -9.12 2.36 -8.59
N SER A 12 -9.27 3.66 -8.30
CA SER A 12 -8.14 4.58 -8.21
C SER A 12 -7.65 4.58 -6.78
N TRP A 13 -6.52 3.94 -6.53
CA TRP A 13 -5.86 4.02 -5.22
C TRP A 13 -5.32 5.43 -4.97
N PRO A 14 -5.09 5.79 -3.70
CA PRO A 14 -4.32 6.98 -3.36
C PRO A 14 -2.93 6.94 -4.03
N ALA A 15 -2.40 8.11 -4.41
CA ALA A 15 -1.18 8.20 -5.22
C ALA A 15 0.08 7.64 -4.53
N ASN A 16 0.09 7.55 -3.20
CA ASN A 16 1.17 7.00 -2.40
C ASN A 16 0.98 5.50 -2.08
N TRP A 17 -0.02 4.85 -2.68
CA TRP A 17 -0.20 3.40 -2.61
C TRP A 17 0.33 2.78 -3.89
N ARG A 18 1.13 1.73 -3.73
CA ARG A 18 1.75 1.04 -4.85
C ARG A 18 1.65 -0.47 -4.66
N LEU A 19 1.28 -1.18 -5.71
CA LEU A 19 1.42 -2.63 -5.76
C LEU A 19 2.91 -2.96 -5.88
N CYS A 20 3.41 -3.85 -5.05
CA CYS A 20 4.82 -4.22 -4.98
C CYS A 20 4.99 -5.72 -5.17
N SER A 21 6.21 -6.10 -5.54
CA SER A 21 6.72 -7.46 -5.66
C SER A 21 8.01 -7.60 -4.85
N ASP A 22 8.42 -8.83 -4.56
CA ASP A 22 9.64 -9.11 -3.79
C ASP A 22 10.93 -8.66 -4.49
N GLU A 23 10.86 -8.35 -5.80
CA GLU A 23 12.00 -7.92 -6.61
C GLU A 23 12.13 -6.39 -6.70
N ASP A 24 11.16 -5.64 -6.18
CA ASP A 24 11.17 -4.18 -6.25
C ASP A 24 12.26 -3.60 -5.34
N ASN A 25 13.05 -2.68 -5.91
CA ASN A 25 14.05 -1.92 -5.17
C ASN A 25 13.50 -0.52 -4.87
N PHE A 26 13.43 -0.16 -3.59
CA PHE A 26 12.88 1.11 -3.16
C PHE A 26 13.96 2.05 -2.65
N GLN A 27 13.84 3.33 -3.00
CA GLN A 27 14.68 4.39 -2.45
C GLN A 27 13.77 5.49 -1.90
N TYR A 28 13.97 5.79 -0.62
CA TYR A 28 13.25 6.83 0.08
C TYR A 28 14.22 7.92 0.50
N ARG A 29 13.73 9.17 0.53
CA ARG A 29 14.49 10.26 1.10
C ARG A 29 14.41 10.18 2.62
N GLY A 30 15.51 10.53 3.27
CA GLY A 30 15.57 10.66 4.72
C GLY A 30 14.63 11.74 5.20
N MET A 31 14.07 11.57 6.39
CA MET A 31 13.29 12.63 7.02
C MET A 31 14.16 13.46 7.96
N ARG A 32 13.66 14.66 8.29
CA ARG A 32 14.30 15.52 9.28
C ARG A 32 14.24 14.88 10.68
N ARG A 33 15.31 15.05 11.47
CA ARG A 33 15.53 14.61 12.89
C ARG A 33 14.46 14.96 13.93
N THR A 34 13.36 15.59 13.53
CA THR A 34 12.27 16.01 14.42
C THR A 34 10.90 15.72 13.83
N HIS A 35 10.85 14.99 12.71
CA HIS A 35 9.58 14.61 12.12
C HIS A 35 8.86 13.60 13.02
N PRO A 36 7.57 13.79 13.37
CA PRO A 36 6.82 12.87 14.22
C PRO A 36 6.36 11.62 13.44
N ALA A 37 7.26 11.03 12.67
CA ALA A 37 6.94 10.06 11.65
C ALA A 37 6.34 8.77 12.20
N ALA A 38 6.88 8.28 13.33
CA ALA A 38 6.42 7.05 13.95
C ALA A 38 4.94 7.12 14.36
N ALA A 39 4.52 8.22 14.98
CA ALA A 39 3.15 8.43 15.44
C ALA A 39 2.16 8.62 14.28
N ILE A 40 2.55 9.39 13.25
CA ILE A 40 1.73 9.56 12.05
C ILE A 40 1.58 8.23 11.29
N ALA A 41 2.66 7.43 11.19
CA ALA A 41 2.61 6.12 10.55
C ALA A 41 1.73 5.12 11.31
N GLU A 42 1.68 5.22 12.64
CA GLU A 42 0.72 4.45 13.45
C GLU A 42 -0.72 4.89 13.15
N GLU A 43 -1.01 6.19 13.08
CA GLU A 43 -2.34 6.66 12.69
C GLU A 43 -2.76 6.14 11.29
N ASP A 44 -1.86 6.22 10.32
CA ASP A 44 -2.09 5.70 8.96
C ASP A 44 -2.34 4.18 8.97
N GLN A 45 -1.56 3.40 9.72
CA GLN A 45 -1.75 1.96 9.86
C GLN A 45 -3.12 1.63 10.46
N TRP A 46 -3.59 2.41 11.44
CA TRP A 46 -4.89 2.19 12.09
C TRP A 46 -6.03 2.48 11.13
N LYS A 47 -5.93 3.56 10.33
CA LYS A 47 -6.90 3.88 9.28
C LYS A 47 -7.01 2.77 8.24
N ILE A 48 -5.87 2.22 7.81
CA ILE A 48 -5.85 1.09 6.87
C ILE A 48 -6.57 -0.12 7.47
N MET A 49 -6.24 -0.48 8.71
CA MET A 49 -6.87 -1.61 9.40
C MET A 49 -8.38 -1.42 9.56
N GLU A 50 -8.83 -0.20 9.87
CA GLU A 50 -10.25 0.13 9.97
C GLU A 50 -10.95 -0.01 8.61
N ALA A 51 -10.37 0.54 7.55
CA ALA A 51 -10.90 0.43 6.19
C ALA A 51 -11.04 -1.04 5.73
N LEU A 52 -10.01 -1.87 5.98
CA LEU A 52 -10.03 -3.30 5.67
C LEU A 52 -11.13 -4.05 6.43
N ARG A 53 -11.35 -3.72 7.70
CA ARG A 53 -12.42 -4.33 8.50
C ARG A 53 -13.80 -3.95 8.00
N LEU A 54 -13.98 -2.73 7.50
CA LEU A 54 -15.24 -2.26 6.96
C LEU A 54 -15.55 -2.85 5.57
N SER A 55 -14.54 -2.99 4.71
CA SER A 55 -14.70 -3.54 3.36
C SER A 55 -14.77 -5.08 3.35
N SER A 56 -13.92 -5.72 4.14
CA SER A 56 -13.62 -7.15 4.08
C SER A 56 -13.36 -7.73 5.49
N PRO A 57 -14.36 -7.74 6.40
CA PRO A 57 -14.19 -8.02 7.84
C PRO A 57 -13.57 -9.39 8.18
N ASN A 58 -13.64 -10.35 7.26
CA ASN A 58 -13.13 -11.71 7.43
C ASN A 58 -11.93 -12.03 6.52
N THR A 59 -11.43 -11.07 5.74
CA THR A 59 -10.27 -11.32 4.87
C THR A 59 -8.99 -11.26 5.71
N PRO A 60 -8.12 -12.29 5.67
CA PRO A 60 -6.80 -12.21 6.25
C PRO A 60 -6.01 -11.05 5.63
N SER A 61 -5.52 -10.16 6.46
CA SER A 61 -4.66 -9.05 6.04
C SER A 61 -3.54 -8.86 7.05
N ILE A 62 -2.34 -8.58 6.56
CA ILE A 62 -1.19 -8.20 7.39
C ILE A 62 -0.90 -6.74 7.13
N VAL A 63 -0.85 -5.92 8.18
CA VAL A 63 -0.48 -4.50 8.10
C VAL A 63 0.67 -4.26 9.06
N GLY A 64 1.79 -3.73 8.56
CA GLY A 64 2.99 -3.50 9.34
C GLY A 64 3.73 -2.24 8.91
N LYS A 65 4.37 -1.57 9.86
CA LYS A 65 5.25 -0.43 9.61
C LYS A 65 6.68 -0.93 9.42
N CYS A 66 7.27 -0.66 8.27
CA CYS A 66 8.68 -0.85 7.97
C CYS A 66 9.40 0.50 7.99
N LEU A 67 10.68 0.50 8.34
CA LEU A 67 11.51 1.69 8.45
C LEU A 67 12.67 1.61 7.46
N PHE A 68 12.76 2.60 6.57
CA PHE A 68 13.78 2.66 5.52
C PHE A 68 14.71 3.84 5.77
N THR A 69 15.95 3.56 6.12
CA THR A 69 17.01 4.58 6.21
C THR A 69 17.75 4.66 4.87
N PRO A 70 17.88 5.85 4.26
CA PRO A 70 18.73 6.03 3.08
C PRO A 70 20.18 5.71 3.42
N GLY A 71 20.85 4.93 2.57
CA GLY A 71 22.25 4.54 2.83
C GLY A 71 23.25 5.71 2.74
N ASP A 72 22.87 6.78 2.06
CA ASP A 72 23.63 8.02 1.87
C ASP A 72 23.39 9.07 2.96
N GLU A 73 22.35 8.91 3.78
CA GLU A 73 22.01 9.81 4.89
C GLU A 73 21.87 9.05 6.22
N PRO A 74 22.97 8.52 6.79
CA PRO A 74 22.92 7.67 8.00
C PRO A 74 22.39 8.41 9.25
N ASP A 75 22.45 9.74 9.25
CA ASP A 75 21.97 10.60 10.33
C ASP A 75 20.49 11.01 10.20
N ALA A 76 19.84 10.69 9.07
CA ALA A 76 18.44 11.01 8.84
C ALA A 76 17.51 10.10 9.65
N GLU A 77 16.30 10.59 9.91
CA GLU A 77 15.26 9.73 10.47
C GLU A 77 14.76 8.77 9.39
N PRO A 78 14.54 7.48 9.74
CA PRO A 78 14.10 6.47 8.79
C PRO A 78 12.68 6.75 8.30
N MET A 79 12.47 6.70 6.99
CA MET A 79 11.14 6.84 6.38
C MET A 79 10.25 5.64 6.77
N PRO A 80 9.09 5.85 7.40
CA PRO A 80 8.09 4.82 7.58
C PRO A 80 7.43 4.50 6.24
N VAL A 81 7.26 3.22 5.97
CA VAL A 81 6.47 2.69 4.88
C VAL A 81 5.53 1.65 5.48
N ILE A 82 4.27 1.68 5.10
CA ILE A 82 3.31 0.69 5.57
C ILE A 82 3.26 -0.44 4.56
N GLU A 83 3.60 -1.64 4.98
CA GLU A 83 3.41 -2.85 4.20
C GLU A 83 2.03 -3.43 4.49
N LEU A 84 1.32 -3.74 3.42
CA LEU A 84 -0.02 -4.26 3.42
C LEU A 84 -0.10 -5.50 2.54
N SER A 85 -0.26 -6.67 3.16
CA SER A 85 -0.54 -7.91 2.42
C SER A 85 -2.03 -8.20 2.46
N VAL A 86 -2.65 -8.26 1.28
CA VAL A 86 -4.08 -8.55 1.08
C VAL A 86 -4.26 -9.59 0.00
N ARG A 87 -5.47 -10.16 -0.10
CA ARG A 87 -5.75 -11.18 -1.08
C ARG A 87 -5.78 -10.59 -2.48
N CYS A 88 -6.60 -9.56 -2.67
CA CYS A 88 -6.89 -8.98 -3.97
C CYS A 88 -7.11 -7.46 -3.87
N SER A 89 -7.09 -6.76 -5.00
CA SER A 89 -7.37 -5.31 -5.07
C SER A 89 -8.75 -4.92 -4.51
N LYS A 90 -9.74 -5.81 -4.59
CA LYS A 90 -11.09 -5.58 -4.03
C LYS A 90 -11.09 -5.34 -2.52
N ASP A 91 -10.15 -5.95 -1.78
CA ASP A 91 -10.10 -5.82 -0.32
C ASP A 91 -9.71 -4.41 0.11
N ILE A 92 -9.07 -3.66 -0.80
CA ILE A 92 -8.60 -2.28 -0.61
C ILE A 92 -9.32 -1.29 -1.51
N GLU A 93 -10.54 -1.61 -1.96
CA GLU A 93 -11.38 -0.67 -2.72
C GLU A 93 -11.66 0.64 -1.96
N MET A 94 -11.65 0.58 -0.63
CA MET A 94 -11.82 1.71 0.27
C MET A 94 -10.49 2.22 0.87
N ALA A 95 -9.40 2.08 0.13
CA ALA A 95 -8.06 2.53 0.55
C ALA A 95 -8.10 4.00 1.06
N PRO A 96 -7.79 4.25 2.35
CA PRO A 96 -7.79 5.60 2.90
C PRO A 96 -6.58 6.39 2.40
N ALA A 97 -6.70 7.72 2.40
CA ALA A 97 -5.53 8.58 2.23
C ALA A 97 -4.60 8.41 3.44
N THR A 98 -3.31 8.29 3.16
CA THR A 98 -2.24 8.16 4.16
C THR A 98 -1.18 9.25 3.94
N HIS A 99 -0.40 9.54 4.96
CA HIS A 99 0.75 10.43 4.87
C HIS A 99 1.98 9.70 4.32
N PHE A 100 2.15 8.44 4.74
CA PHE A 100 3.28 7.62 4.32
C PHE A 100 2.95 6.69 3.16
N PRO A 101 3.97 6.28 2.38
CA PRO A 101 3.80 5.30 1.32
C PRO A 101 3.22 3.99 1.85
N VAL A 102 2.36 3.36 1.05
CA VAL A 102 1.80 2.04 1.32
C VAL A 102 2.25 1.09 0.22
N HIS A 103 3.00 0.06 0.61
CA HIS A 103 3.35 -1.06 -0.25
C HIS A 103 2.30 -2.15 -0.12
N VAL A 104 1.61 -2.43 -1.20
CA VAL A 104 0.58 -3.46 -1.27
C VAL A 104 1.18 -4.72 -1.87
N TYR A 105 0.97 -5.87 -1.25
CA TYR A 105 1.37 -7.17 -1.79
C TYR A 105 0.14 -8.08 -1.89
N PHE A 106 -0.06 -8.70 -3.05
CA PHE A 106 -1.07 -9.73 -3.22
C PHE A 106 -0.48 -11.11 -2.95
N TYR A 107 -1.05 -11.78 -1.95
CA TYR A 107 -0.66 -13.16 -1.60
C TYR A 107 -1.43 -14.22 -2.40
N ASP A 108 -2.54 -13.86 -3.06
CA ASP A 108 -3.28 -14.75 -3.95
C ASP A 108 -2.84 -14.49 -5.41
N PRO A 109 -2.13 -15.43 -6.06
CA PRO A 109 -1.62 -15.24 -7.42
C PRO A 109 -2.74 -15.11 -8.45
N ASP A 110 -3.91 -15.69 -8.20
CA ASP A 110 -5.07 -15.61 -9.11
C ASP A 110 -5.72 -14.22 -9.11
N CYS A 111 -5.34 -13.38 -8.14
CA CYS A 111 -5.81 -12.01 -8.01
C CYS A 111 -4.86 -10.95 -8.57
N ARG A 112 -3.65 -11.33 -9.02
CA ARG A 112 -2.79 -10.44 -9.81
C ARG A 112 -3.36 -10.38 -11.23
N ARG A 113 -3.99 -9.26 -11.60
CA ARG A 113 -4.45 -9.13 -12.98
C ARG A 113 -3.24 -8.81 -13.88
N PRO A 114 -3.24 -9.26 -15.15
CA PRO A 114 -2.17 -8.91 -16.09
C PRO A 114 -2.00 -7.39 -16.25
N GLU A 115 -3.10 -6.64 -16.16
CA GLU A 115 -3.16 -5.17 -16.24
C GLU A 115 -2.53 -4.45 -15.02
N ASP A 116 -2.36 -5.14 -13.89
CA ASP A 116 -1.65 -4.59 -12.74
C ASP A 116 -0.13 -4.54 -13.02
N ALA A 117 0.39 -5.36 -13.93
CA ALA A 117 1.81 -5.36 -14.33
C ALA A 117 2.21 -4.18 -15.23
N ASP A 118 1.23 -3.48 -15.83
CA ASP A 118 1.48 -2.38 -16.78
C ASP A 118 1.35 -0.98 -16.15
N ARG A 119 1.01 -0.87 -14.86
CA ARG A 119 0.94 0.42 -14.13
C ARG A 119 2.29 0.93 -13.61
N PHE A 120 3.39 0.33 -14.03
CA PHE A 120 4.70 0.44 -13.39
C PHE A 120 5.72 1.42 -14.00
N TRP A 121 5.32 2.28 -14.95
CA TRP A 121 6.25 3.24 -15.55
C TRP A 121 5.59 4.59 -15.81
N PHE A 122 5.78 5.56 -14.91
CA PHE A 122 5.83 6.99 -15.21
C PHE A 122 6.77 7.70 -14.23
#